data_AF-A0A8K0F0I4-F1
#
_entry.id   AF-A0A8K0F0I4-F1
#
_cell.length_a   1.000
_cell.length_b   1.000
_cell.length_c   1.000
_cell.angle_alpha   90.00
_cell.angle_beta   90.00
_cell.angle_gamma   90.00
#
_symmetry.space_group_name_H-M   'P 1'
#
loop_
_entity.id
_entity.type
_entity.pdbx_description
1 polymer ?
#
loop_
_entity_poly.entity_id
_entity_poly.type
_entity_poly.pdbx_seq_one_letter_code
_entity_poly.pdbx_strand_id
1 'polypeptide(L)'
;MFALFRSFPGAFRPLSSCAIPVRKFSNLAGTRTHENLRMAFSGESMANRRYLYFATQADVQGQPEVSSLFRAVAEGETGHAFGHLEFLQDVGDPATGEPFGDSEANLRSAIVGETHEYSDMYPGMARTAREEGLDDIADWFETLARAEKSHAGRFQKALNELSQ
;
A
#
# COMPACT_ATOMS: atom_id res chain seq x y z
N MET A 1 11.26 9.59 -57.71
CA MET A 1 12.29 10.18 -56.83
C MET A 1 12.22 9.44 -55.50
N PHE A 2 13.06 8.42 -55.37
CA PHE A 2 13.10 7.46 -54.26
C PHE A 2 13.64 8.14 -52.99
N ALA A 3 12.92 8.05 -51.87
CA ALA A 3 13.47 8.32 -50.54
C ALA A 3 13.74 6.98 -49.84
N LEU A 4 15.01 6.74 -49.56
CA LEU A 4 15.53 5.54 -48.90
C LEU A 4 15.03 5.43 -47.45
N PHE A 5 14.37 4.33 -47.13
CA PHE A 5 14.32 3.81 -45.76
C PHE A 5 15.68 3.24 -45.40
N ARG A 6 16.40 3.89 -44.47
CA ARG A 6 17.57 3.30 -43.81
C ARG A 6 17.11 2.34 -42.73
N SER A 7 17.23 1.05 -43.02
CA SER A 7 17.13 -0.04 -42.05
C SER A 7 18.37 -0.02 -41.15
N PHE A 8 18.19 0.14 -39.84
CA PHE A 8 19.24 -0.06 -38.84
C PHE A 8 19.19 -1.51 -38.33
N PRO A 9 20.24 -2.33 -38.46
CA PRO A 9 20.31 -3.63 -37.81
C PRO A 9 20.87 -3.44 -36.40
N GLY A 10 19.99 -3.18 -35.44
CA GLY A 10 20.31 -3.25 -34.00
C GLY A 10 19.85 -4.60 -33.46
N ALA A 11 20.79 -5.50 -33.22
CA ALA A 11 20.54 -6.83 -32.66
C ALA A 11 19.80 -6.72 -31.31
N PHE A 12 18.62 -7.33 -31.24
CA PHE A 12 17.94 -7.63 -29.98
C PHE A 12 18.82 -8.63 -29.22
N ARG A 13 19.62 -8.14 -28.26
CA ARG A 13 20.22 -8.98 -27.25
C ARG A 13 19.14 -9.26 -26.20
N PRO A 14 18.81 -10.52 -25.88
CA PRO A 14 18.00 -10.78 -24.71
C PRO A 14 18.78 -10.24 -23.51
N LEU A 15 18.10 -9.44 -22.67
CA LEU A 15 18.61 -9.09 -21.35
C LEU A 15 18.79 -10.42 -20.61
N SER A 16 20.03 -10.89 -20.57
CA SER A 16 20.42 -12.01 -19.73
C SER A 16 20.01 -11.64 -18.32
N SER A 17 19.10 -12.43 -17.77
CA SER A 17 18.54 -12.35 -16.43
C SER A 17 19.63 -12.02 -15.41
N CYS A 18 19.79 -10.74 -15.09
CA CYS A 18 20.34 -10.34 -13.81
C CYS A 18 19.23 -10.57 -12.79
N ALA A 19 19.00 -11.85 -12.46
CA ALA A 19 18.30 -12.19 -11.25
C ALA A 19 19.19 -11.66 -10.12
N ILE A 20 18.88 -10.45 -9.65
CA ILE A 20 19.44 -9.96 -8.40
C ILE A 20 19.06 -11.02 -7.38
N PRO A 21 20.02 -11.74 -6.77
CA PRO A 21 19.68 -12.71 -5.75
C PRO A 21 18.98 -11.94 -4.64
N VAL A 22 17.71 -12.29 -4.37
CA VAL A 22 16.97 -11.81 -3.20
C VAL A 22 17.83 -12.19 -2.00
N ARG A 23 18.54 -11.21 -1.44
CA ARG A 23 19.31 -11.41 -0.22
C ARG A 23 18.29 -11.69 0.87
N LYS A 24 18.22 -12.92 1.37
CA LYS A 24 17.65 -13.19 2.70
C LYS A 24 18.38 -12.30 3.69
N PHE A 25 17.74 -11.24 4.18
CA PHE A 25 18.37 -10.33 5.12
C PHE A 25 18.43 -11.05 6.46
N SER A 26 19.60 -11.63 6.73
CA SER A 26 19.84 -12.42 7.92
C SER A 26 19.67 -11.50 9.14
N ASN A 27 18.59 -11.72 9.89
CA ASN A 27 18.28 -11.11 11.19
C ASN A 27 17.74 -9.66 11.18
N LEU A 28 16.72 -9.35 10.38
CA LEU A 28 15.99 -8.08 10.48
C LEU A 28 15.08 -8.03 11.72
N ALA A 29 14.36 -9.13 12.01
CA ALA A 29 13.37 -9.19 13.08
C ALA A 29 13.94 -8.77 14.45
N GLY A 30 13.18 -7.97 15.19
CA GLY A 30 13.57 -7.47 16.52
C GLY A 30 14.66 -6.39 16.54
N THR A 31 15.24 -6.02 15.40
CA THR A 31 16.22 -4.93 15.35
C THR A 31 15.55 -3.55 15.37
N ARG A 32 16.29 -2.52 15.77
CA ARG A 32 15.83 -1.12 15.60
C ARG A 32 15.63 -0.76 14.12
N THR A 33 16.35 -1.40 13.21
CA THR A 33 16.18 -1.19 11.77
C THR A 33 14.85 -1.72 11.27
N HIS A 34 14.35 -2.84 11.82
CA HIS A 34 13.00 -3.32 11.53
C HIS A 34 11.95 -2.29 11.91
N GLU A 35 12.03 -1.73 13.12
CA GLU A 35 11.10 -0.68 13.56
C GLU A 35 11.21 0.57 12.69
N ASN A 36 12.43 0.99 12.35
CA ASN A 36 12.65 2.12 11.44
C ASN A 36 12.02 1.88 10.06
N LEU A 37 12.07 0.67 9.52
CA LEU A 37 11.42 0.33 8.25
C LEU A 37 9.90 0.38 8.36
N ARG A 38 9.31 -0.11 9.47
CA ARG A 38 7.86 0.00 9.72
C ARG A 38 7.43 1.46 9.79
N MET A 39 8.15 2.28 10.57
CA MET A 39 7.87 3.71 10.69
C MET A 39 8.03 4.45 9.35
N ALA A 40 9.07 4.12 8.57
CA ALA A 40 9.29 4.70 7.25
C ALA A 40 8.16 4.31 6.29
N PHE A 41 7.77 3.03 6.23
CA PHE A 41 6.62 2.58 5.44
C PHE A 41 5.33 3.34 5.81
N SER A 42 5.03 3.50 7.09
CA SER A 42 3.87 4.29 7.55
C SER A 42 4.00 5.77 7.13
N GLY A 43 5.19 6.35 7.27
CA GLY A 43 5.48 7.73 6.88
C GLY A 43 5.26 8.00 5.40
N GLU A 44 5.81 7.15 4.53
CA GLU A 44 5.66 7.26 3.07
C GLU A 44 4.22 7.00 2.63
N SER A 45 3.54 6.04 3.26
CA SER A 45 2.11 5.78 3.01
C SER A 45 1.22 6.98 3.37
N MET A 46 1.50 7.64 4.50
CA MET A 46 0.83 8.87 4.89
C MET A 46 1.17 10.04 3.95
N ALA A 47 2.43 10.16 3.52
CA ALA A 47 2.86 11.20 2.59
C ALA A 47 2.13 11.07 1.25
N ASN A 48 2.10 9.86 0.66
CA ASN A 48 1.37 9.56 -0.57
C ASN A 48 -0.09 10.03 -0.50
N ARG A 49 -0.84 9.55 0.51
CA ARG A 49 -2.28 9.87 0.63
C ARG A 49 -2.54 11.36 0.87
N ARG A 50 -1.70 12.03 1.66
CA ARG A 50 -1.81 13.48 1.87
C ARG A 50 -1.51 14.26 0.60
N TYR A 51 -0.46 13.91 -0.14
CA TYR A 51 -0.10 14.64 -1.36
C TYR A 51 -1.14 14.47 -2.46
N LEU A 52 -1.75 13.29 -2.60
CA LEU A 52 -2.88 13.12 -3.51
C LEU A 52 -4.08 13.98 -3.11
N TYR A 53 -4.39 14.07 -1.81
CA TYR A 53 -5.44 14.97 -1.32
C TYR A 53 -5.10 16.45 -1.58
N PHE A 54 -3.85 16.86 -1.36
CA PHE A 54 -3.38 18.21 -1.65
C PHE A 54 -3.44 18.54 -3.14
N ALA A 55 -3.15 17.57 -4.01
CA ALA A 55 -3.31 17.74 -5.45
C ALA A 55 -4.76 18.04 -5.83
N THR A 56 -5.73 17.33 -5.24
CA THR A 56 -7.16 17.61 -5.44
C THR A 56 -7.53 19.03 -4.98
N GLN A 57 -6.99 19.48 -3.85
CA GLN A 57 -7.22 20.86 -3.39
C GLN A 57 -6.60 21.89 -4.34
N ALA A 58 -5.40 21.63 -4.87
CA ALA A 58 -4.76 22.49 -5.86
C ALA A 58 -5.56 22.57 -7.18
N ASP A 59 -6.20 21.47 -7.61
CA ASP A 59 -7.10 21.51 -8.78
C ASP A 59 -8.29 22.44 -8.54
N VAL A 60 -8.94 22.33 -7.38
CA VAL A 60 -10.07 23.19 -6.99
C VAL A 60 -9.68 24.66 -6.96
N GLN A 61 -8.42 24.95 -6.60
CA GLN A 61 -7.86 26.30 -6.57
C GLN A 61 -7.37 26.80 -7.95
N GLY A 62 -7.44 25.97 -9.00
CA GLY A 62 -6.96 26.33 -10.33
C GLY A 62 -5.44 26.45 -10.44
N GLN A 63 -4.69 25.62 -9.69
CA GLN A 63 -3.23 25.61 -9.64
C GLN A 63 -2.66 24.34 -10.30
N PRO A 64 -2.66 24.25 -11.65
CA PRO A 64 -2.34 23.01 -12.36
C PRO A 64 -0.88 22.55 -12.15
N GLU A 65 0.08 23.46 -12.03
CA GLU A 65 1.49 23.13 -11.79
C GLU A 65 1.70 22.55 -10.39
N VAL A 66 1.05 23.13 -9.38
CA VAL A 66 1.11 22.66 -7.99
C VAL A 66 0.44 21.30 -7.86
N SER A 67 -0.71 21.12 -8.48
CA SER A 67 -1.41 19.83 -8.47
C SER A 67 -0.58 18.72 -9.13
N SER A 68 0.09 19.03 -10.25
CA SER A 68 0.95 18.11 -10.98
C SER A 68 2.19 17.74 -10.16
N LEU A 69 2.80 18.71 -9.48
CA LEU A 69 3.92 18.47 -8.58
C LEU A 69 3.53 17.51 -7.45
N PHE A 70 2.42 17.76 -6.76
CA PHE A 70 1.96 16.87 -5.67
C PHE A 70 1.70 15.44 -6.15
N ARG A 71 1.09 15.27 -7.33
CA ARG A 71 0.87 13.94 -7.92
C ARG A 71 2.19 13.23 -8.24
N ALA A 72 3.13 13.94 -8.84
CA ALA A 72 4.43 13.38 -9.20
C ALA A 72 5.22 12.93 -7.96
N VAL A 73 5.21 13.73 -6.89
CA VAL A 73 5.85 13.35 -5.62
C VAL A 73 5.12 12.18 -4.97
N ALA A 74 3.78 12.18 -4.94
CA ALA A 74 3.00 11.07 -4.39
C ALA A 74 3.33 9.73 -5.07
N GLU A 75 3.51 9.73 -6.40
CA GLU A 75 3.95 8.54 -7.15
C GLU A 75 5.34 8.06 -6.70
N GLY A 76 6.26 8.99 -6.43
CA GLY A 76 7.56 8.69 -5.82
C GLY A 76 7.43 8.03 -4.46
N GLU A 77 6.55 8.53 -3.59
CA GLU A 77 6.32 7.95 -2.26
C GLU A 77 5.70 6.54 -2.33
N THR A 78 4.92 6.22 -3.37
CA THR A 78 4.50 4.83 -3.64
C THR A 78 5.72 3.93 -3.84
N GLY A 79 6.69 4.38 -4.64
CA GLY A 79 7.93 3.65 -4.88
C GLY A 79 8.75 3.46 -3.61
N HIS A 80 8.86 4.50 -2.77
CA HIS A 80 9.55 4.41 -1.47
C HIS A 80 8.86 3.41 -0.52
N ALA A 81 7.52 3.51 -0.39
CA ALA A 81 6.74 2.61 0.46
C ALA A 81 6.87 1.14 0.02
N PHE A 82 6.79 0.86 -1.29
CA PHE A 82 6.98 -0.50 -1.81
C PHE A 82 8.40 -1.01 -1.59
N GLY A 83 9.42 -0.14 -1.77
CA GLY A 83 10.80 -0.48 -1.44
C GLY A 83 10.99 -0.88 0.03
N HIS A 84 10.30 -0.22 0.97
CA HIS A 84 10.31 -0.65 2.37
C HIS A 84 9.64 -2.01 2.58
N LEU A 85 8.50 -2.28 1.91
CA LEU A 85 7.82 -3.57 1.99
C LEU A 85 8.70 -4.73 1.48
N GLU A 86 9.51 -4.53 0.44
CA GLU A 86 10.44 -5.56 -0.05
C GLU A 86 11.41 -6.03 1.04
N PHE A 87 11.89 -5.14 1.91
CA PHE A 87 12.72 -5.54 3.05
C PHE A 87 11.92 -6.20 4.18
N LEU A 88 10.68 -5.75 4.39
CA LEU A 88 9.80 -6.24 5.46
C LEU A 88 9.20 -7.62 5.16
N GLN A 89 9.22 -8.07 3.90
CA GLN A 89 8.67 -9.36 3.49
C GLN A 89 9.24 -10.55 4.28
N ASP A 90 10.52 -10.49 4.67
CA ASP A 90 11.19 -11.53 5.46
C ASP A 90 10.71 -11.59 6.93
N VAL A 91 10.03 -10.55 7.43
CA VAL A 91 9.65 -10.39 8.85
C VAL A 91 8.16 -10.18 9.08
N GLY A 92 7.36 -10.14 8.01
CA GLY A 92 5.91 -10.01 8.07
C GLY A 92 5.40 -8.60 7.80
N ASP A 93 4.10 -8.52 7.56
CA ASP A 93 3.37 -7.32 7.21
C ASP A 93 3.49 -6.28 8.35
N PRO A 94 3.87 -5.02 8.05
CA PRO A 94 3.99 -3.98 9.06
C PRO A 94 2.67 -3.58 9.73
N ALA A 95 1.51 -3.94 9.20
CA ALA A 95 0.22 -3.69 9.82
C ALA A 95 -0.24 -4.87 10.68
N THR A 96 -0.16 -6.10 10.16
CA THR A 96 -0.77 -7.28 10.80
C THR A 96 0.24 -8.21 11.47
N GLY A 97 1.50 -8.17 11.05
CA GLY A 97 2.54 -9.14 11.44
C GLY A 97 2.44 -10.48 10.71
N GLU A 98 1.44 -10.69 9.86
CA GLU A 98 1.29 -11.91 9.07
C GLU A 98 2.34 -12.00 7.95
N PRO A 99 2.72 -13.21 7.53
CA PRO A 99 3.51 -13.38 6.31
C PRO A 99 2.80 -12.75 5.09
N PHE A 100 3.56 -12.14 4.19
CA PHE A 100 3.04 -11.61 2.93
C PHE A 100 4.07 -11.81 1.80
N GLY A 101 3.63 -11.64 0.56
CA GLY A 101 4.45 -11.82 -0.63
C GLY A 101 3.67 -12.41 -1.79
N ASP A 102 3.40 -13.71 -1.71
CA ASP A 102 2.53 -14.37 -2.68
C ASP A 102 1.06 -14.02 -2.46
N SER A 103 0.22 -14.32 -3.45
CA SER A 103 -1.20 -13.94 -3.42
C SER A 103 -1.95 -14.61 -2.28
N GLU A 104 -1.59 -15.83 -1.88
CA GLU A 104 -2.27 -16.52 -0.78
C GLU A 104 -1.94 -15.85 0.57
N ALA A 105 -0.66 -15.60 0.83
CA ALA A 105 -0.19 -14.91 2.02
C ALA A 105 -0.76 -13.48 2.11
N ASN A 106 -0.75 -12.74 0.99
CA ASN A 106 -1.33 -11.40 0.92
C ASN A 106 -2.82 -11.39 1.28
N LEU A 107 -3.59 -12.35 0.75
CA LEU A 107 -5.02 -12.47 1.05
C LEU A 107 -5.24 -12.80 2.53
N ARG A 108 -4.44 -13.69 3.12
CA ARG A 108 -4.52 -14.02 4.56
C ARG A 108 -4.21 -12.79 5.42
N SER A 109 -3.12 -12.07 5.12
CA SER A 109 -2.80 -10.82 5.84
C SER A 109 -3.93 -9.81 5.74
N ALA A 110 -4.45 -9.57 4.54
CA ALA A 110 -5.56 -8.64 4.32
C ALA A 110 -6.81 -9.03 5.13
N ILE A 111 -7.18 -10.32 5.16
CA ILE A 111 -8.32 -10.79 5.97
C ILE A 111 -8.11 -10.51 7.46
N VAL A 112 -6.90 -10.70 7.98
CA VAL A 112 -6.57 -10.40 9.39
C VAL A 112 -6.71 -8.91 9.68
N GLY A 113 -6.14 -8.06 8.82
CA GLY A 113 -6.23 -6.59 8.95
C GLY A 113 -7.68 -6.11 8.92
N GLU A 114 -8.39 -6.42 7.85
CA GLU A 114 -9.80 -6.03 7.65
C GLU A 114 -10.69 -6.55 8.80
N THR A 115 -10.43 -7.77 9.29
CA THR A 115 -11.16 -8.34 10.44
C THR A 115 -10.96 -7.51 11.69
N HIS A 116 -9.72 -7.21 12.05
CA HIS A 116 -9.43 -6.36 13.20
C HIS A 116 -10.09 -4.99 13.08
N GLU A 117 -10.10 -4.42 11.88
CA GLU A 117 -10.70 -3.11 11.63
C GLU A 117 -12.20 -3.10 11.92
N TYR A 118 -12.96 -4.08 11.40
CA TYR A 118 -14.41 -4.10 11.62
C TYR A 118 -14.85 -4.71 12.96
N SER A 119 -14.06 -5.60 13.58
CA SER A 119 -14.44 -6.24 14.85
C SER A 119 -14.10 -5.38 16.06
N ASP A 120 -12.98 -4.66 16.01
CA ASP A 120 -12.39 -4.03 17.18
C ASP A 120 -12.09 -2.55 16.97
N MET A 121 -11.28 -2.22 15.95
CA MET A 121 -10.71 -0.88 15.80
C MET A 121 -11.79 0.18 15.56
N TYR A 122 -12.55 0.09 14.46
CA TYR A 122 -13.57 1.08 14.13
C TYR A 122 -14.72 1.12 15.14
N PRO A 123 -15.24 -0.03 15.66
CA PRO A 123 -16.21 0.01 16.74
C PRO A 123 -15.69 0.70 18.01
N GLY A 124 -14.41 0.51 18.34
CA GLY A 124 -13.77 1.21 19.45
C GLY A 124 -13.69 2.72 19.21
N MET A 125 -13.20 3.12 18.04
CA MET A 125 -13.09 4.53 17.65
C MET A 125 -14.45 5.23 17.60
N ALA A 126 -15.49 4.56 17.10
CA ALA A 126 -16.85 5.09 17.09
C ALA A 126 -17.36 5.34 18.51
N ARG A 127 -17.14 4.41 19.45
CA ARG A 127 -17.52 4.61 20.86
C ARG A 127 -16.82 5.81 21.47
N THR A 128 -15.49 5.92 21.29
CA THR A 128 -14.73 7.10 21.77
C THR A 128 -15.29 8.39 21.20
N ALA A 129 -15.56 8.44 19.89
CA ALA A 129 -16.13 9.63 19.24
C ALA A 129 -17.52 10.00 19.80
N ARG A 130 -18.39 9.02 20.10
CA ARG A 130 -19.68 9.26 20.79
C ARG A 130 -19.50 9.82 22.19
N GLU A 131 -18.57 9.25 22.97
CA GLU A 131 -18.28 9.70 24.34
C GLU A 131 -17.77 11.15 24.37
N GLU A 132 -17.05 11.56 23.33
CA GLU A 132 -16.55 12.93 23.16
C GLU A 132 -17.57 13.89 22.50
N GLY A 133 -18.76 13.41 22.12
CA GLY A 133 -19.81 14.21 21.47
C GLY A 133 -19.54 14.54 19.99
N LEU A 134 -18.71 13.75 19.32
CA LEU A 134 -18.36 13.87 17.90
C LEU A 134 -19.19 12.89 17.05
N ASP A 135 -20.51 13.06 17.07
CA ASP A 135 -21.47 12.11 16.49
C ASP A 135 -21.26 11.83 15.00
N ASP A 136 -20.96 12.86 14.19
CA ASP A 136 -20.71 12.70 12.75
C ASP A 136 -19.47 11.82 12.48
N ILE A 137 -18.45 11.91 13.33
CA ILE A 137 -17.23 11.11 13.22
C ILE A 137 -17.51 9.66 13.67
N ALA A 138 -18.32 9.48 14.70
CA ALA A 138 -18.76 8.15 15.13
C ALA A 138 -19.53 7.43 14.01
N ASP A 139 -20.51 8.11 13.40
CA ASP A 139 -21.28 7.57 12.27
C ASP A 139 -20.39 7.21 11.07
N TRP A 140 -19.35 8.02 10.85
CA TRP A 140 -18.34 7.74 9.84
C TRP A 140 -17.55 6.46 10.17
N PHE A 141 -17.03 6.30 11.38
CA PHE A 141 -16.33 5.09 11.80
C PHE A 141 -17.22 3.84 11.72
N GLU A 142 -18.49 3.93 12.10
CA GLU A 142 -19.44 2.83 11.95
C GLU A 142 -19.69 2.45 10.49
N THR A 143 -19.64 3.44 9.59
CA THR A 143 -19.73 3.21 8.14
C THR A 143 -18.51 2.48 7.62
N LEU A 144 -17.31 2.86 8.06
CA LEU A 144 -16.07 2.17 7.72
C LEU A 144 -16.09 0.72 8.21
N ALA A 145 -16.49 0.46 9.46
CA ALA A 145 -16.62 -0.91 9.98
C ALA A 145 -17.50 -1.80 9.07
N ARG A 146 -18.59 -1.27 8.50
CA ARG A 146 -19.43 -2.03 7.56
C ARG A 146 -18.72 -2.30 6.23
N ALA A 147 -17.92 -1.36 5.74
CA ALA A 147 -17.13 -1.51 4.53
C ALA A 147 -16.03 -2.57 4.71
N GLU A 148 -15.26 -2.51 5.80
CA GLU A 148 -14.16 -3.44 6.03
C GLU A 148 -14.66 -4.88 6.26
N LYS A 149 -15.84 -5.05 6.85
CA LYS A 149 -16.52 -6.36 6.90
C LYS A 149 -16.81 -6.93 5.51
N SER A 150 -17.18 -6.07 4.55
CA SER A 150 -17.39 -6.46 3.16
C SER A 150 -16.06 -6.80 2.48
N HIS A 151 -15.00 -6.04 2.72
CA HIS A 151 -13.66 -6.32 2.20
C HIS A 151 -13.12 -7.66 2.69
N ALA A 152 -13.17 -7.92 3.99
CA ALA A 152 -12.79 -9.22 4.58
C ALA A 152 -13.53 -10.38 3.89
N GLY A 153 -14.84 -10.25 3.67
CA GLY A 153 -15.63 -11.26 2.95
C GLY A 153 -15.20 -11.47 1.50
N ARG A 154 -14.83 -10.39 0.79
CA ARG A 154 -14.33 -10.47 -0.59
C ARG A 154 -12.96 -11.14 -0.68
N PHE A 155 -12.04 -10.82 0.23
CA PHE A 155 -10.73 -11.47 0.28
C PHE A 155 -10.85 -12.94 0.69
N GLN A 156 -11.70 -13.27 1.65
CA GLN A 156 -11.95 -14.67 2.04
C GLN A 156 -12.50 -15.49 0.86
N LYS A 157 -13.41 -14.92 0.07
CA LYS A 157 -13.92 -15.57 -1.14
C LYS A 157 -12.78 -15.81 -2.14
N ALA A 158 -11.97 -14.81 -2.43
CA ALA A 158 -10.84 -14.93 -3.35
C ALA A 158 -9.82 -16.00 -2.89
N LEU A 159 -9.54 -16.06 -1.58
CA LEU A 159 -8.65 -17.07 -0.99
C LEU A 159 -9.19 -18.49 -1.20
N ASN A 160 -10.49 -18.69 -0.97
CA ASN A 160 -11.14 -19.99 -1.16
C ASN A 160 -11.16 -20.45 -2.63
N GLU A 161 -11.19 -19.51 -3.57
CA GLU A 161 -11.11 -19.79 -5.01
C GLU A 161 -9.68 -20.10 -5.46
N LEU A 162 -8.67 -19.48 -4.85
CA LEU A 162 -7.26 -19.71 -5.16
C LEU A 162 -6.75 -21.09 -4.69
N SER A 163 -7.33 -21.63 -3.62
CA SER A 163 -6.94 -22.93 -3.06
C SER A 163 -7.63 -24.14 -3.70
N GLN A 164 -8.40 -23.94 -4.79
CA GLN A 164 -9.04 -25.01 -5.59
C GLN A 164 -8.16 -25.45 -6.75
#